data_AF-A0A8B6F031-F1
#
_entry.id   AF-A0A8B6F031-F1
#
_cell.length_a   1.000
_cell.length_b   1.000
_cell.length_c   1.000
_cell.angle_alpha   90.00
_cell.angle_beta   90.00
_cell.angle_gamma   90.00
#
_symmetry.space_group_name_H-M   'P 1'
#
loop_
_entity.id
_entity.type
_entity.pdbx_description
1 polymer ?
#
loop_
_entity_poly.entity_id
_entity_poly.type
_entity_poly.pdbx_seq_one_letter_code
_entity_poly.pdbx_strand_id
1 'polypeptide(L)'
;MTLGENTVALKDPEVEDDAPADDDEDDEPEDIQVTIKESCQQNAECVKYKDALDSCNARVSSRKETEETCYEEVLDYVHCVDHCVTKNLFNKLK
;
A
#
# COMPACT_ATOMS: atom_id res chain seq x y z
N MET A 1 -29.93 17.33 -3.90
CA MET A 1 -29.48 16.48 -5.02
C MET A 1 -28.37 15.62 -4.48
N THR A 2 -28.74 14.47 -3.93
CA THR A 2 -27.83 13.51 -3.29
C THR A 2 -27.32 12.57 -4.36
N LEU A 3 -26.06 12.74 -4.75
CA LEU A 3 -25.26 11.72 -5.42
C LEU A 3 -24.34 11.20 -4.30
N GLY A 4 -24.62 10.06 -3.70
CA GLY A 4 -24.60 8.75 -4.35
C GLY A 4 -23.31 8.09 -3.87
N GLU A 5 -23.34 7.54 -2.66
CA GLU A 5 -22.24 6.79 -2.06
C GLU A 5 -21.95 5.57 -2.93
N ASN A 6 -20.93 5.68 -3.78
CA ASN A 6 -20.45 4.55 -4.57
C ASN A 6 -19.53 3.71 -3.69
N THR A 7 -20.13 2.95 -2.78
CA THR A 7 -19.46 1.88 -2.07
C THR A 7 -19.09 0.80 -3.09
N VAL A 8 -17.81 0.72 -3.44
CA VAL A 8 -17.27 -0.47 -4.10
C VAL A 8 -17.29 -1.56 -3.04
N ALA A 9 -18.42 -2.25 -2.95
CA ALA A 9 -18.53 -3.50 -2.22
C ALA A 9 -17.71 -4.54 -3.00
N LEU A 10 -16.44 -4.65 -2.65
CA LEU A 10 -15.72 -5.91 -2.86
C LEU A 10 -16.43 -6.92 -1.97
N LYS A 11 -17.42 -7.59 -2.55
CA LYS A 11 -18.09 -8.70 -1.92
C LYS A 11 -17.19 -9.90 -2.16
N ASP A 12 -16.27 -10.12 -1.23
CA ASP A 12 -15.53 -11.38 -1.19
C ASP A 12 -16.56 -12.52 -1.14
N PRO A 13 -16.37 -13.60 -1.92
CA PRO A 13 -17.20 -14.78 -1.75
C PRO A 13 -16.95 -15.31 -0.33
N GLU A 14 -18.00 -15.39 0.47
CA GLU A 14 -17.98 -16.08 1.76
C GLU A 14 -17.59 -17.54 1.52
N VAL A 15 -16.33 -17.88 1.78
CA VAL A 15 -15.86 -19.25 1.86
C VAL A 15 -16.20 -19.70 3.28
N GLU A 16 -17.30 -20.43 3.46
CA GLU A 16 -17.50 -21.23 4.66
C GLU A 16 -16.53 -22.42 4.60
N ASP A 17 -15.38 -22.23 5.23
CA ASP A 17 -14.37 -23.26 5.48
C ASP A 17 -14.71 -23.92 6.82
N ASP A 18 -15.46 -25.04 6.77
CA ASP A 18 -15.68 -25.90 7.93
C ASP A 18 -14.44 -26.81 8.10
N ALA A 19 -13.31 -26.21 8.45
CA ALA A 19 -12.12 -26.92 8.90
C ALA A 19 -12.16 -27.06 10.43
N PRO A 20 -11.81 -28.24 10.98
CA PRO A 20 -11.64 -28.37 12.43
C PRO A 20 -10.57 -27.39 12.88
N ALA A 21 -10.91 -26.52 13.84
CA ALA A 21 -9.97 -25.62 14.49
C ALA A 21 -8.86 -26.46 15.14
N ASP A 22 -7.71 -26.49 14.49
CA ASP A 22 -6.46 -26.96 15.06
C ASP A 22 -6.00 -25.90 16.07
N ASP A 23 -5.82 -26.32 17.32
CA ASP A 23 -5.52 -25.50 18.50
C ASP A 23 -4.04 -25.04 18.54
N ASP A 24 -3.50 -24.66 17.39
CA ASP A 24 -2.16 -24.05 17.23
C ASP A 24 -2.31 -22.50 17.17
N GLU A 25 -3.04 -21.91 18.13
CA GLU A 25 -3.37 -20.47 18.20
C GLU A 25 -2.20 -19.52 18.56
N ASP A 26 -0.93 -19.81 18.20
CA ASP A 26 0.18 -18.88 18.56
C ASP A 26 1.35 -18.74 17.57
N ASP A 27 1.23 -19.20 16.31
CA ASP A 27 2.25 -18.99 15.28
C ASP A 27 1.63 -18.54 13.93
N GLU A 28 0.79 -17.50 13.93
CA GLU A 28 0.43 -16.85 12.66
C GLU A 28 1.70 -16.25 12.03
N PRO A 29 2.09 -16.67 10.80
CA PRO A 29 3.34 -16.22 10.20
C PRO A 29 3.26 -14.71 9.91
N GLU A 30 4.15 -13.93 10.54
CA GLU A 30 4.28 -12.49 10.27
C GLU A 30 4.59 -12.24 8.78
N ASP A 31 3.85 -11.31 8.17
CA ASP A 31 4.13 -10.89 6.79
C ASP A 31 5.43 -10.07 6.69
N ILE A 32 6.51 -10.76 6.35
CA ILE A 32 7.84 -10.17 6.14
C ILE A 32 7.87 -9.09 5.05
N GLN A 33 6.88 -9.05 4.15
CA GLN A 33 6.77 -7.98 3.15
C GLN A 33 6.61 -6.62 3.81
N VAL A 34 5.88 -6.52 4.92
CA VAL A 34 5.63 -5.26 5.62
C VAL A 34 6.94 -4.64 6.09
N THR A 35 7.76 -5.42 6.81
CA THR A 35 9.06 -4.96 7.33
C THR A 35 10.02 -4.54 6.21
N ILE A 36 10.06 -5.31 5.12
CA ILE A 36 10.94 -5.00 3.97
C ILE A 36 10.45 -3.72 3.28
N LYS A 37 9.14 -3.56 3.10
CA LYS A 37 8.55 -2.37 2.50
C LYS A 37 8.89 -1.13 3.32
N GLU A 38 8.70 -1.15 4.64
CA GLU A 38 9.05 -0.03 5.53
C GLU A 38 10.53 0.36 5.42
N SER A 39 11.44 -0.62 5.40
CA SER A 39 12.86 -0.36 5.17
C SER A 39 13.12 0.29 3.81
N CYS A 40 12.47 -0.20 2.75
CA CYS A 40 12.60 0.36 1.40
C CYS A 40 12.01 1.77 1.28
N GLN A 41 10.98 2.11 2.04
CA GLN A 41 10.41 3.46 2.08
C GLN A 41 11.37 4.49 2.69
N GLN A 42 12.27 4.06 3.58
CA GLN A 42 13.31 4.91 4.20
C GLN A 42 14.57 5.06 3.34
N ASN A 43 14.65 4.38 2.18
CA ASN A 43 15.75 4.55 1.25
C ASN A 43 15.82 6.00 0.75
N ALA A 44 17.02 6.59 0.77
CA ALA A 44 17.26 7.97 0.34
C ALA A 44 16.75 8.30 -1.08
N GLU A 45 16.72 7.32 -2.00
CA GLU A 45 16.11 7.52 -3.33
C GLU A 45 14.59 7.62 -3.25
N CYS A 46 13.94 6.72 -2.50
CA CYS A 46 12.48 6.68 -2.37
C CYS A 46 11.93 7.81 -1.50
N VAL A 47 12.72 8.31 -0.54
CA VAL A 47 12.37 9.49 0.28
C VAL A 47 12.18 10.73 -0.60
N LYS A 48 12.99 10.93 -1.65
CA LYS A 48 12.82 12.07 -2.57
C LYS A 48 11.47 12.03 -3.29
N TYR A 49 11.07 10.85 -3.74
CA TYR A 49 9.76 10.67 -4.38
C TYR A 49 8.62 10.81 -3.38
N LYS A 50 8.82 10.37 -2.12
CA LYS A 50 7.86 10.61 -1.04
C LYS A 50 7.68 12.09 -0.74
N ASP A 51 8.76 12.87 -0.68
CA ASP A 51 8.72 14.32 -0.45
C ASP A 51 7.98 15.05 -1.60
N ALA A 52 8.18 14.60 -2.85
CA ALA A 52 7.46 15.11 -4.01
C ALA A 52 5.95 14.80 -3.92
N LEU A 53 5.60 13.56 -3.58
CA LEU A 53 4.22 13.14 -3.33
C LEU A 53 3.57 13.96 -2.22
N ASP A 54 4.25 14.18 -1.10
CA ASP A 54 3.73 14.97 0.02
C ASP A 54 3.53 16.44 -0.37
N SER A 55 4.44 16.98 -1.17
CA SER A 55 4.32 18.34 -1.71
C SER A 55 3.12 18.46 -2.67
N CYS A 56 2.88 17.46 -3.51
CA CYS A 56 1.69 17.40 -4.35
C CYS A 56 0.42 17.31 -3.50
N ASN A 57 0.38 16.41 -2.51
CA ASN A 57 -0.76 16.24 -1.62
C ASN A 57 -1.11 17.53 -0.88
N ALA A 58 -0.11 18.27 -0.38
CA ALA A 58 -0.32 19.57 0.24
C ALA A 58 -0.93 20.59 -0.75
N ARG A 59 -0.45 20.60 -2.00
CA ARG A 59 -0.96 21.49 -3.05
C ARG A 59 -2.41 21.16 -3.42
N VAL A 60 -2.72 19.91 -3.72
CA VAL A 60 -4.07 19.44 -4.06
C VAL A 60 -5.04 19.69 -2.90
N SER A 61 -4.64 19.38 -1.66
CA SER A 61 -5.49 19.56 -0.48
C SER A 61 -5.75 21.03 -0.13
N SER A 62 -4.87 21.95 -0.55
CA SER A 62 -5.05 23.39 -0.29
C SER A 62 -6.04 24.08 -1.24
N ARG A 63 -6.39 23.44 -2.36
CA ARG A 63 -7.26 24.02 -3.39
C ARG A 63 -8.71 23.60 -3.16
N LYS A 64 -9.63 24.57 -3.29
CA LYS A 64 -11.08 24.28 -3.17
C LYS A 64 -11.62 23.52 -4.37
N GLU A 65 -11.11 23.83 -5.56
CA GLU A 65 -11.47 23.21 -6.82
C GLU A 65 -10.19 23.09 -7.66
N THR A 66 -9.81 21.85 -8.01
CA THR A 66 -8.62 21.56 -8.83
C THR A 66 -8.82 20.25 -9.57
N GLU A 67 -8.36 20.17 -10.82
CA GLU A 67 -8.29 18.92 -11.59
C GLU A 67 -6.94 18.21 -11.42
N GLU A 68 -6.03 18.82 -10.68
CA GLU A 68 -4.72 18.26 -10.36
C GLU A 68 -4.84 16.98 -9.54
N THR A 69 -4.07 15.94 -9.92
CA THR A 69 -3.96 14.68 -9.19
C THR A 69 -2.49 14.38 -8.92
N CYS A 70 -2.19 13.64 -7.85
CA CYS A 70 -0.82 13.23 -7.49
C CYS A 70 -0.46 11.83 -8.03
N TYR A 71 -1.10 11.39 -9.10
CA TYR A 71 -0.96 10.02 -9.59
C TYR A 71 0.46 9.75 -10.13
N GLU A 72 1.08 10.73 -10.78
CA GLU A 72 2.47 10.64 -11.24
C GLU A 72 3.42 10.40 -10.07
N GLU A 73 3.33 11.21 -9.01
CA GLU A 73 4.20 11.08 -7.84
C GLU A 73 3.95 9.77 -7.07
N VAL A 74 2.72 9.25 -7.08
CA VAL A 74 2.41 7.93 -6.54
C VAL A 74 3.12 6.84 -7.34
N LEU A 75 3.05 6.88 -8.68
CA LEU A 75 3.71 5.90 -9.53
C LEU A 75 5.22 5.90 -9.33
N ASP A 76 5.84 7.08 -9.26
CA ASP A 76 7.28 7.22 -9.02
C ASP A 76 7.70 6.64 -7.66
N TYR A 77 6.96 6.98 -6.61
CA TYR A 77 7.24 6.48 -5.27
C TYR A 77 7.06 4.96 -5.17
N VAL A 78 5.94 4.43 -5.67
CA VAL A 78 5.67 2.99 -5.67
C VAL A 78 6.70 2.23 -6.50
N HIS A 79 7.06 2.74 -7.68
CA HIS A 79 8.08 2.13 -8.52
C HIS A 79 9.43 2.01 -7.78
N CYS A 80 9.84 3.08 -7.08
CA CYS A 80 11.07 3.05 -6.28
C CYS A 80 11.02 1.99 -5.17
N VAL A 81 9.92 1.98 -4.40
CA VAL A 81 9.74 1.04 -3.29
C VAL A 81 9.71 -0.40 -3.80
N ASP A 82 8.94 -0.70 -4.85
CA ASP A 82 8.82 -2.04 -5.41
C ASP A 82 10.14 -2.55 -6.01
N HIS A 83 10.90 -1.65 -6.66
CA HIS A 83 12.24 -1.98 -7.16
C HIS A 83 13.20 -2.37 -6.02
N CYS A 84 13.06 -1.74 -4.85
CA CYS A 84 13.80 -2.12 -3.65
C CYS A 84 13.28 -3.42 -3.02
N VAL A 85 11.96 -3.57 -2.86
CA VAL A 85 11.32 -4.73 -2.22
C VAL A 85 11.64 -6.01 -2.99
N THR A 86 11.54 -5.98 -4.32
CA THR A 86 11.78 -7.16 -5.18
C THR A 86 13.18 -7.75 -4.99
N LYS A 87 14.18 -6.92 -4.67
CA LYS A 87 15.56 -7.38 -4.41
C LYS A 87 15.74 -8.12 -3.09
N ASN A 88 14.82 -7.91 -2.14
CA ASN A 88 14.96 -8.36 -0.75
C ASN A 88 13.93 -9.43 -0.38
N LEU A 89 12.68 -9.28 -0.82
CA LEU A 89 11.54 -10.10 -0.39
C LEU A 89 11.66 -11.55 -0.82
N PHE A 90 11.91 -11.82 -2.10
CA PHE A 90 11.93 -13.18 -2.63
C PHE A 90 13.05 -14.06 -2.06
N ASN A 91 14.07 -13.47 -1.44
CA ASN A 91 15.12 -14.23 -0.73
C ASN A 91 14.66 -14.73 0.66
N LYS A 92 13.50 -14.27 1.13
CA LYS A 92 12.95 -14.58 2.46
C LYS A 92 11.72 -15.51 2.41
N LEU A 93 11.09 -15.62 1.25
CA LEU A 93 9.97 -16.52 1.01
C LEU A 93 10.50 -17.94 0.74
N LYS A 94 9.80 -18.96 1.25
CA LYS A 94 10.12 -20.39 1.04
C LYS A 94 9.15 -21.02 0.05
#